data_AF-A0A3M8SQM2-F1
#
_entry.id   AF-A0A3M8SQM2-F1
#
_cell.length_a   1.000
_cell.length_b   1.000
_cell.length_c   1.000
_cell.angle_alpha   90.00
_cell.angle_beta   90.00
_cell.angle_gamma   90.00
#
_symmetry.space_group_name_H-M   'P 1'
#
loop_
_entity.id
_entity.type
_entity.pdbx_description
1 polymer ?
#
loop_
_entity_poly.entity_id
_entity_poly.type
_entity_poly.pdbx_seq_one_letter_code
_entity_poly.pdbx_strand_id
1 'polypeptide(L)'
;MHWMKLSTAALLGLLLANSSGCSRPEPEQNIPFSASADDMIGFDMQGLNYTDVPIATFYVDDQWGGGVMPYLGGHSSAGAIGLPFKWRPGLKVKVSWQDDIMWRKDPNSLREVVLEVPKYERIYAGFLLIAFEPGGKVRVRASSYLPGGAGAPKDFPPPVDFCRQQPGCTEWWESNPIHAKRLPREGHY
;
A
#
# COMPACT_ATOMS: atom_id res chain seq x y z
N MET A 1 28.33 20.30 87.43
CA MET A 1 26.86 20.20 87.41
C MET A 1 26.42 19.74 86.03
N HIS A 2 25.74 18.60 85.99
CA HIS A 2 24.68 18.18 85.05
C HIS A 2 24.87 18.34 83.53
N TRP A 3 24.92 17.17 82.86
CA TRP A 3 24.29 16.96 81.55
C TRP A 3 22.77 17.19 81.64
N MET A 4 22.12 17.78 80.63
CA MET A 4 20.95 17.18 79.94
C MET A 4 20.45 17.98 78.71
N LYS A 5 20.28 17.22 77.63
CA LYS A 5 19.40 17.26 76.44
C LYS A 5 18.26 18.29 76.34
N LEU A 6 17.98 18.76 75.11
CA LEU A 6 16.65 19.02 74.50
C LEU A 6 16.84 19.21 72.99
N SER A 7 15.92 18.97 72.06
CA SER A 7 14.81 18.03 71.86
C SER A 7 14.36 18.24 70.39
N THR A 8 13.85 17.17 69.80
CA THR A 8 13.21 17.01 68.48
C THR A 8 12.26 18.12 67.99
N ALA A 9 12.20 18.33 66.68
CA ALA A 9 10.93 18.56 65.96
C ALA A 9 11.04 18.09 64.50
N ALA A 10 10.15 17.17 64.11
CA ALA A 10 9.95 16.68 62.76
C ALA A 10 9.03 17.65 61.98
N LEU A 11 9.31 17.87 60.71
CA LEU A 11 8.39 18.48 59.76
C LEU A 11 8.34 17.60 58.50
N LEU A 12 7.21 16.92 58.34
CA LEU A 12 6.80 16.27 57.10
C LEU A 12 6.60 17.35 56.03
N GLY A 13 7.37 17.29 54.95
CA GLY A 13 7.06 18.01 53.71
C GLY A 13 6.41 17.06 52.70
N LEU A 14 5.10 17.19 52.48
CA LEU A 14 4.43 16.58 51.32
C LEU A 14 4.93 17.27 50.04
N LEU A 15 5.68 16.53 49.21
CA LEU A 15 5.95 16.91 47.82
C LEU A 15 4.77 16.44 46.96
N LEU A 16 3.87 17.37 46.59
CA LEU A 16 2.90 17.13 45.53
C LEU A 16 3.63 17.18 44.18
N ALA A 17 3.74 16.01 43.54
CA ALA A 17 4.19 15.91 42.16
C ALA A 17 3.11 16.50 41.24
N ASN A 18 3.38 17.69 40.69
CA ASN A 18 2.60 18.22 39.57
C ASN A 18 2.95 17.39 38.32
N SER A 19 2.09 16.44 37.97
CA SER A 19 2.06 15.85 36.64
C SER A 19 1.56 16.92 35.67
N SER A 20 2.46 17.43 34.84
CA SER A 20 2.11 18.14 33.61
C SER A 20 1.42 17.16 32.66
N GLY A 21 0.13 16.95 32.88
CA GLY A 21 -0.74 16.25 31.94
C GLY A 21 -0.83 17.04 30.65
N CYS A 22 -0.47 16.41 29.53
CA CYS A 22 -0.72 16.93 28.19
C CYS A 22 -2.21 17.27 28.04
N SER A 23 -2.52 18.56 27.87
CA SER A 23 -3.87 18.99 27.52
C SER A 23 -4.23 18.43 26.14
N ARG A 24 -5.25 17.58 26.09
CA ARG A 24 -5.86 17.12 24.84
C ARG A 24 -6.73 18.27 24.31
N PRO A 25 -6.57 18.74 23.06
CA PRO A 25 -7.52 19.68 22.49
C PRO A 25 -8.87 18.99 22.27
N GLU A 26 -9.94 19.69 22.62
CA GLU A 26 -11.34 19.29 22.44
C GLU A 26 -11.71 19.30 20.95
N PRO A 27 -12.55 18.37 20.44
CA PRO A 27 -12.90 18.36 19.03
C PRO A 27 -14.04 19.37 18.75
N GLU A 28 -13.72 20.43 18.02
CA GLU A 28 -14.69 21.39 17.50
C GLU A 28 -15.46 20.80 16.30
N GLN A 29 -16.78 20.99 16.30
CA GLN A 29 -17.75 20.41 15.37
C GLN A 29 -17.89 21.22 14.06
N ASN A 30 -18.37 20.52 13.02
CA ASN A 30 -18.91 20.98 11.72
C ASN A 30 -17.96 21.11 10.51
N ILE A 31 -17.77 19.98 9.80
CA ILE A 31 -17.56 19.97 8.35
C ILE A 31 -18.67 19.11 7.70
N PRO A 32 -19.47 19.64 6.75
CA PRO A 32 -20.48 18.85 6.05
C PRO A 32 -19.82 17.89 5.04
N PHE A 33 -20.21 16.61 5.15
CA PHE A 33 -19.72 15.44 4.40
C PHE A 33 -18.28 15.00 4.72
N SER A 34 -18.04 14.69 5.99
CA SER A 34 -17.03 13.71 6.36
C SER A 34 -17.60 12.32 6.07
N ALA A 35 -17.04 11.58 5.11
CA ALA A 35 -17.02 10.13 5.27
C ALA A 35 -16.22 9.92 6.55
N SER A 36 -16.90 9.64 7.66
CA SER A 36 -16.22 9.43 8.94
C SER A 36 -15.14 8.37 8.70
N ALA A 37 -13.98 8.52 9.33
CA ALA A 37 -12.96 7.48 9.32
C ALA A 37 -13.54 6.10 9.72
N ASP A 38 -14.67 6.10 10.46
CA ASP A 38 -15.48 4.94 10.84
C ASP A 38 -16.11 4.17 9.67
N ASP A 39 -16.20 4.75 8.46
CA ASP A 39 -16.76 4.11 7.25
C ASP A 39 -15.67 3.65 6.26
N MET A 40 -14.39 3.71 6.63
CA MET A 40 -13.28 3.25 5.80
C MET A 40 -12.86 1.83 6.19
N ILE A 41 -12.58 0.99 5.19
CA ILE A 41 -12.04 -0.36 5.41
C ILE A 41 -10.61 -0.40 4.87
N GLY A 42 -9.74 -1.09 5.59
CA GLY A 42 -8.42 -1.44 5.09
C GLY A 42 -8.51 -2.48 3.96
N PHE A 43 -7.86 -2.18 2.85
CA PHE A 43 -7.61 -3.09 1.75
C PHE A 43 -6.12 -3.40 1.70
N ASP A 44 -5.77 -4.67 1.58
CA ASP A 44 -4.39 -5.08 1.30
C ASP A 44 -4.03 -4.63 -0.12
N MET A 45 -2.89 -3.97 -0.29
CA MET A 45 -2.42 -3.60 -1.63
C MET A 45 -1.76 -4.79 -2.32
N GLN A 46 -2.29 -5.16 -3.48
CA GLN A 46 -1.77 -6.26 -4.29
C GLN A 46 -1.27 -5.73 -5.64
N GLY A 47 0.05 -5.57 -5.76
CA GLY A 47 0.68 -5.28 -7.04
C GLY A 47 0.69 -6.52 -7.95
N LEU A 48 0.34 -6.32 -9.22
CA LEU A 48 0.30 -7.33 -10.28
C LEU A 48 1.11 -6.81 -11.46
N ASN A 49 2.20 -7.48 -11.80
CA ASN A 49 3.07 -7.03 -12.87
C ASN A 49 2.84 -7.87 -14.14
N TYR A 50 2.26 -7.27 -15.17
CA TYR A 50 2.03 -7.90 -16.48
C TYR A 50 3.10 -7.56 -17.52
N THR A 51 4.29 -7.17 -17.06
CA THR A 51 5.41 -6.72 -17.89
C THR A 51 6.63 -7.63 -17.70
N ASP A 52 7.60 -7.52 -18.60
CA ASP A 52 8.91 -8.16 -18.55
C ASP A 52 9.89 -7.41 -17.62
N VAL A 53 9.51 -6.27 -17.05
CA VAL A 53 10.37 -5.40 -16.24
C VAL A 53 9.91 -5.41 -14.79
N PRO A 54 10.80 -5.62 -13.81
CA PRO A 54 10.41 -5.48 -12.41
C PRO A 54 9.90 -4.07 -12.12
N ILE A 55 8.82 -3.99 -11.34
CA ILE A 55 8.43 -2.75 -10.68
C ILE A 55 9.31 -2.66 -9.43
N ALA A 56 10.25 -1.71 -9.44
CA ALA A 56 11.18 -1.49 -8.33
C ALA A 56 10.42 -1.11 -7.06
N THR A 57 9.46 -0.20 -7.19
CA THR A 57 8.59 0.24 -6.10
C THR A 57 7.29 0.82 -6.63
N PHE A 58 6.22 0.75 -5.84
CA PHE A 58 5.00 1.51 -6.07
C PHE A 58 4.38 2.02 -4.77
N TYR A 59 3.53 3.02 -4.92
CA TYR A 59 2.79 3.69 -3.87
C TYR A 59 1.34 3.91 -4.31
N VAL A 60 0.41 3.87 -3.36
CA VAL A 60 -0.99 4.27 -3.56
C VAL A 60 -1.34 5.31 -2.50
N ASP A 61 -1.71 6.51 -2.91
CA ASP A 61 -1.94 7.66 -2.02
C ASP A 61 -0.84 7.81 -0.95
N ASP A 62 0.41 7.78 -1.44
CA ASP A 62 1.66 7.88 -0.67
C ASP A 62 1.93 6.69 0.29
N GLN A 63 1.06 5.67 0.32
CA GLN A 63 1.31 4.42 1.04
C GLN A 63 2.18 3.48 0.21
N TRP A 64 3.27 2.99 0.80
CA TRP A 64 4.19 2.08 0.12
C TRP A 64 3.59 0.69 -0.10
N GLY A 65 3.66 0.20 -1.34
CA GLY A 65 3.11 -1.09 -1.74
C GLY A 65 4.14 -2.19 -2.01
N GLY A 66 5.40 -1.85 -2.24
CA GLY A 66 6.48 -2.82 -2.48
C GLY A 66 6.99 -2.88 -3.92
N GLY A 67 7.94 -3.79 -4.15
CA GLY A 67 8.41 -4.14 -5.49
C GLY A 67 7.69 -5.38 -6.04
N VAL A 68 7.56 -5.48 -7.36
CA VAL A 68 6.81 -6.57 -8.02
C VAL A 68 7.59 -7.12 -9.20
N MET A 69 8.02 -8.37 -9.11
CA MET A 69 8.76 -9.05 -10.16
C MET A 69 7.89 -9.30 -11.42
N PRO A 70 8.50 -9.42 -12.62
CA PRO A 70 7.79 -9.71 -13.86
C PRO A 70 6.87 -10.91 -13.75
N TYR A 71 5.64 -10.78 -14.25
CA TYR A 71 4.63 -11.85 -14.26
C TYR A 71 4.36 -12.52 -12.93
N LEU A 72 4.59 -11.79 -11.83
CA LEU A 72 4.25 -12.20 -10.49
C LEU A 72 3.29 -11.19 -9.85
N GLY A 73 2.54 -11.69 -8.87
CA GLY A 73 1.88 -10.84 -7.89
C GLY A 73 2.84 -10.65 -6.72
N GLY A 74 2.93 -9.43 -6.19
CA GLY A 74 3.68 -9.18 -4.96
C GLY A 74 2.97 -9.90 -3.80
N HIS A 75 3.44 -11.06 -3.36
CA HIS A 75 2.86 -11.78 -2.22
C HIS A 75 3.19 -11.15 -0.85
N SER A 76 3.94 -10.05 -0.84
CA SER A 76 4.19 -9.22 0.35
C SER A 76 3.55 -7.85 0.15
N SER A 77 2.27 -7.72 0.51
CA SER A 77 1.64 -6.43 0.72
C SER A 77 2.32 -5.78 1.94
N ALA A 78 3.23 -4.84 1.72
CA ALA A 78 3.86 -4.14 2.84
C ALA A 78 2.96 -3.05 3.45
N GLY A 79 1.85 -2.69 2.78
CA GLY A 79 0.93 -1.66 3.23
C GLY A 79 -0.52 -1.98 2.94
N ALA A 80 -1.40 -1.30 3.67
CA ALA A 80 -2.84 -1.29 3.45
C ALA A 80 -3.28 0.12 3.05
N ILE A 81 -4.40 0.21 2.32
CA ILE A 81 -5.03 1.46 1.94
C ILE A 81 -6.47 1.51 2.45
N GLY A 82 -6.91 2.68 2.93
CA GLY A 82 -8.30 2.88 3.33
C GLY A 82 -9.16 3.22 2.10
N LEU A 83 -10.18 2.42 1.81
CA LEU A 83 -11.23 2.79 0.86
C LEU A 83 -12.61 2.82 1.56
N PRO A 84 -13.58 3.60 1.04
CA PRO A 84 -14.92 3.64 1.61
C PRO A 84 -15.60 2.27 1.62
N PHE A 85 -16.29 1.94 2.71
CA PHE A 85 -17.03 0.69 2.87
C PHE A 85 -18.08 0.47 1.78
N LYS A 86 -18.75 1.57 1.37
CA LYS A 86 -19.61 1.61 0.20
C LYS A 86 -18.98 2.54 -0.84
N TRP A 87 -18.78 2.01 -2.04
CA TRP A 87 -18.31 2.82 -3.16
C TRP A 87 -19.22 4.03 -3.43
N ARG A 88 -18.61 5.14 -3.87
CA ARG A 88 -19.30 6.35 -4.32
C ARG A 88 -18.67 6.88 -5.62
N PRO A 89 -19.44 7.52 -6.51
CA PRO A 89 -18.91 8.14 -7.72
C PRO A 89 -17.77 9.12 -7.42
N GLY A 90 -16.76 9.14 -8.27
CA GLY A 90 -15.58 10.00 -8.13
C GLY A 90 -14.53 9.49 -7.13
N LEU A 91 -14.68 8.28 -6.58
CA LEU A 91 -13.61 7.65 -5.79
C LEU A 91 -12.37 7.43 -6.66
N LYS A 92 -11.25 8.01 -6.22
CA LYS A 92 -9.97 7.99 -6.93
C LYS A 92 -8.84 7.60 -6.00
N VAL A 93 -7.78 7.07 -6.58
CA VAL A 93 -6.47 6.85 -5.94
C VAL A 93 -5.36 7.36 -6.85
N LYS A 94 -4.30 7.89 -6.27
CA LYS A 94 -3.05 8.21 -6.96
C LYS A 94 -2.13 7.00 -6.87
N VAL A 95 -1.71 6.46 -8.01
CA VAL A 95 -0.67 5.43 -8.08
C VAL A 95 0.61 6.08 -8.57
N SER A 96 1.69 5.93 -7.79
CA SER A 96 3.03 6.35 -8.16
C SER A 96 3.94 5.13 -8.23
N TRP A 97 4.74 4.96 -9.27
CA TRP A 97 5.58 3.76 -9.43
C TRP A 97 6.84 4.02 -10.24
N GLN A 98 7.78 3.09 -10.10
CA GLN A 98 9.04 3.08 -10.81
C GLN A 98 9.36 1.65 -11.24
N ASP A 99 9.70 1.47 -12.51
CA ASP A 99 10.24 0.22 -13.02
C ASP A 99 11.79 0.21 -12.92
N ASP A 100 12.40 -0.97 -13.04
CA ASP A 100 13.85 -1.15 -12.96
C ASP A 100 14.64 -0.45 -14.08
N ILE A 101 14.01 -0.11 -15.22
CA ILE A 101 14.65 0.68 -16.28
C ILE A 101 14.76 2.13 -15.82
N MET A 102 13.68 2.68 -15.28
CA MET A 102 13.63 4.02 -14.70
C MET A 102 14.58 4.16 -13.51
N TRP A 103 14.52 3.23 -12.55
CA TRP A 103 15.36 3.25 -11.34
C TRP A 103 16.86 3.29 -11.68
N ARG A 104 17.29 2.48 -12.67
CA ARG A 104 18.70 2.49 -13.13
C ARG A 104 19.14 3.80 -13.77
N LYS A 105 18.19 4.56 -14.36
CA LYS A 105 18.48 5.84 -15.01
C LYS A 105 18.48 7.00 -13.99
N ASP A 106 17.49 6.99 -13.10
CA ASP A 106 17.32 7.97 -12.02
C ASP A 106 16.54 7.32 -10.87
N PRO A 107 17.20 6.99 -9.74
CA PRO A 107 16.55 6.36 -8.59
C PRO A 107 15.41 7.18 -7.98
N ASN A 108 15.35 8.49 -8.21
CA ASN A 108 14.30 9.36 -7.69
C ASN A 108 13.11 9.53 -8.65
N SER A 109 13.15 8.90 -9.82
CA SER A 109 12.09 9.05 -10.83
C SER A 109 10.86 8.20 -10.50
N LEU A 110 9.68 8.82 -10.46
CA LEU A 110 8.39 8.15 -10.37
C LEU A 110 7.49 8.56 -11.54
N ARG A 111 6.73 7.61 -12.07
CA ARG A 111 5.53 7.91 -12.87
C ARG A 111 4.36 8.01 -11.91
N GLU A 112 3.38 8.84 -12.26
CA GLU A 112 2.18 9.03 -11.46
C GLU A 112 0.94 9.02 -12.35
N VAL A 113 -0.14 8.47 -11.81
CA VAL A 113 -1.46 8.52 -12.44
C VAL A 113 -2.54 8.56 -11.36
N VAL A 114 -3.56 9.37 -11.57
CA VAL A 114 -4.78 9.36 -10.74
C VAL A 114 -5.84 8.54 -11.47
N LEU A 115 -6.31 7.48 -10.83
CA LEU A 115 -7.25 6.53 -11.41
C LEU A 115 -8.56 6.55 -10.64
N GLU A 116 -9.68 6.46 -11.37
CA GLU A 116 -10.95 6.14 -10.73
C GLU A 116 -10.97 4.68 -10.31
N VAL A 117 -11.38 4.43 -9.07
CA VAL A 117 -11.61 3.08 -8.58
C VAL A 117 -12.96 2.61 -9.13
N PRO A 118 -13.01 1.54 -9.95
CA PRO A 118 -14.26 1.02 -10.48
C PRO A 118 -15.25 0.70 -9.37
N LYS A 119 -16.54 0.80 -9.66
CA LYS A 119 -17.60 0.50 -8.70
C LYS A 119 -17.41 -0.90 -8.10
N TYR A 120 -17.43 -0.97 -6.78
CA TYR A 120 -17.48 -2.21 -6.02
C TYR A 120 -18.72 -2.19 -5.12
N GLU A 121 -19.29 -3.38 -4.90
CA GLU A 121 -20.28 -3.58 -3.85
C GLU A 121 -19.58 -3.64 -2.50
N ARG A 122 -20.33 -3.79 -1.41
CA ARG A 122 -19.77 -3.84 -0.06
C ARG A 122 -18.76 -4.99 0.09
N ILE A 123 -17.49 -4.65 0.25
CA ILE A 123 -16.39 -5.57 0.60
C ILE A 123 -16.14 -5.41 2.10
N TYR A 124 -15.86 -6.49 2.84
CA TYR A 124 -15.61 -6.42 4.30
C TYR A 124 -14.13 -6.65 4.65
N ALA A 125 -13.44 -7.40 3.81
CA ALA A 125 -11.99 -7.60 3.80
C ALA A 125 -11.62 -7.91 2.35
N GLY A 126 -10.53 -7.34 1.87
CA GLY A 126 -10.17 -7.52 0.47
C GLY A 126 -8.91 -6.77 0.07
N PHE A 127 -8.73 -6.71 -1.24
CA PHE A 127 -7.52 -6.24 -1.89
C PHE A 127 -7.83 -5.04 -2.78
N LEU A 128 -6.96 -4.05 -2.77
CA LEU A 128 -6.83 -3.15 -3.90
C LEU A 128 -5.81 -3.79 -4.84
N LEU A 129 -6.28 -4.28 -5.99
CA LEU A 129 -5.43 -4.81 -7.05
C LEU A 129 -4.87 -3.65 -7.86
N ILE A 130 -3.56 -3.61 -8.07
CA ILE A 130 -2.85 -2.62 -8.88
C ILE A 130 -2.14 -3.36 -10.01
N ALA A 131 -2.66 -3.23 -11.23
CA ALA A 131 -2.13 -3.88 -12.42
C ALA A 131 -1.20 -2.93 -13.18
N PHE A 132 0.09 -3.30 -13.27
CA PHE A 132 1.07 -2.65 -14.13
C PHE A 132 1.10 -3.37 -15.47
N GLU A 133 0.81 -2.65 -16.54
CA GLU A 133 0.62 -3.18 -17.88
C GLU A 133 1.64 -2.59 -18.86
N PRO A 134 1.95 -3.30 -19.96
CA PRO A 134 2.86 -2.80 -20.97
C PRO A 134 2.45 -1.44 -21.55
N GLY A 135 3.44 -0.67 -21.97
CA GLY A 135 3.26 0.73 -22.37
C GLY A 135 3.09 1.68 -21.19
N GLY A 136 3.45 1.26 -19.97
CA GLY A 136 3.33 2.07 -18.75
C GLY A 136 1.89 2.36 -18.34
N LYS A 137 0.96 1.48 -18.67
CA LYS A 137 -0.46 1.60 -18.27
C LYS A 137 -0.65 1.03 -16.88
N VAL A 138 -1.60 1.60 -16.13
CA VAL A 138 -1.96 1.11 -14.80
C VAL A 138 -3.47 1.04 -14.67
N ARG A 139 -3.96 -0.03 -14.03
CA ARG A 139 -5.37 -0.19 -13.65
C ARG A 139 -5.48 -0.55 -12.18
N VAL A 140 -6.60 -0.18 -11.56
CA VAL A 140 -6.91 -0.50 -10.16
C VAL A 140 -8.28 -1.15 -10.01
N ARG A 141 -8.42 -2.02 -9.01
CA ARG A 141 -9.72 -2.65 -8.68
C ARG A 141 -9.79 -3.08 -7.23
N ALA A 142 -10.84 -2.67 -6.52
CA ALA A 142 -11.19 -3.26 -5.24
C ALA A 142 -11.82 -4.66 -5.46
N SER A 143 -11.39 -5.66 -4.69
CA SER A 143 -11.82 -7.04 -4.84
C SER A 143 -11.80 -7.79 -3.50
N SER A 144 -12.79 -8.63 -3.24
CA SER A 144 -12.73 -9.58 -2.11
C SER A 144 -11.79 -10.77 -2.36
N TYR A 145 -11.30 -10.93 -3.59
CA TYR A 145 -10.53 -12.09 -4.04
C TYR A 145 -9.24 -11.67 -4.74
N LEU A 146 -8.16 -12.41 -4.47
CA LEU A 146 -6.94 -12.35 -5.28
C LEU A 146 -7.17 -12.97 -6.67
N PRO A 147 -6.37 -12.57 -7.69
CA PRO A 147 -6.39 -13.18 -9.01
C PRO A 147 -6.31 -14.72 -8.96
N GLY A 148 -7.08 -15.39 -9.81
CA GLY A 148 -7.12 -16.85 -9.92
C GLY A 148 -8.06 -17.55 -8.93
N GLY A 149 -8.57 -16.85 -7.91
CA GLY A 149 -9.59 -17.37 -6.99
C GLY A 149 -10.97 -17.52 -7.64
N ALA A 150 -11.80 -18.41 -7.09
CA ALA A 150 -13.22 -18.48 -7.47
C ALA A 150 -13.92 -17.16 -7.11
N GLY A 151 -14.51 -16.49 -8.11
CA GLY A 151 -15.13 -15.17 -7.93
C GLY A 151 -14.19 -13.98 -8.16
N ALA A 152 -12.91 -14.22 -8.47
CA ALA A 152 -11.97 -13.15 -8.80
C ALA A 152 -12.37 -12.40 -10.09
N PRO A 153 -12.03 -11.10 -10.19
CA PRO A 153 -12.25 -10.34 -11.42
C PRO A 153 -11.49 -10.96 -12.60
N LYS A 154 -12.21 -11.33 -13.68
CA LYS A 154 -11.62 -11.97 -14.86
C LYS A 154 -10.69 -11.05 -15.65
N ASP A 155 -10.89 -9.74 -15.53
CA ASP A 155 -10.08 -8.67 -16.12
C ASP A 155 -8.77 -8.39 -15.34
N PHE A 156 -8.53 -9.14 -14.25
CA PHE A 156 -7.28 -9.16 -13.49
C PHE A 156 -6.81 -10.62 -13.34
N PRO A 157 -6.39 -11.29 -14.44
CA PRO A 157 -5.92 -12.67 -14.39
C PRO A 157 -4.62 -12.77 -13.57
N PRO A 158 -4.24 -13.96 -13.09
CA PRO A 158 -2.91 -14.18 -12.54
C PRO A 158 -1.82 -13.74 -13.53
N PRO A 159 -0.81 -12.96 -13.12
CA PRO A 159 0.23 -12.46 -14.04
C PRO A 159 0.97 -13.54 -14.83
N VAL A 160 1.21 -14.69 -14.22
CA VAL A 160 1.81 -15.84 -14.91
C VAL A 160 0.90 -16.42 -16.00
N ASP A 161 -0.42 -16.43 -15.79
CA ASP A 161 -1.38 -16.93 -16.78
C ASP A 161 -1.56 -15.93 -17.92
N PHE A 162 -1.45 -14.62 -17.63
CA PHE A 162 -1.35 -13.60 -18.67
C PHE A 162 -0.09 -13.80 -19.52
N CYS A 163 1.08 -14.01 -18.90
CA CYS A 163 2.33 -14.29 -19.62
C CYS A 163 2.18 -15.45 -20.59
N ARG A 164 1.67 -16.60 -20.13
CA ARG A 164 1.52 -17.83 -20.94
C ARG A 164 0.67 -17.64 -22.20
N GLN A 165 -0.15 -16.60 -22.27
CA GLN A 165 -0.96 -16.26 -23.44
C GLN A 165 -0.24 -15.34 -24.43
N GLN A 166 0.86 -14.70 -24.02
CA GLN A 166 1.62 -13.78 -24.86
C GLN A 166 2.65 -14.53 -25.72
N PRO A 167 2.80 -14.18 -27.01
CA PRO A 167 3.82 -14.75 -27.88
C PRO A 167 5.23 -14.60 -27.29
N GLY A 168 6.00 -15.70 -27.26
CA GLY A 168 7.38 -15.70 -26.79
C GLY A 168 7.56 -15.59 -25.28
N CYS A 169 6.48 -15.55 -24.48
CA CYS A 169 6.61 -15.34 -23.03
C CYS A 169 7.18 -16.56 -22.31
N THR A 170 6.76 -17.76 -22.70
CA THR A 170 7.25 -19.00 -22.11
C THR A 170 8.73 -19.16 -22.37
N GLU A 171 9.18 -18.93 -23.60
CA GLU A 171 10.59 -18.97 -23.98
C GLU A 171 11.40 -17.94 -23.21
N TRP A 172 10.89 -16.71 -23.10
CA TRP A 172 11.51 -15.65 -22.30
C TRP A 172 11.55 -15.98 -20.80
N TRP A 173 10.50 -16.62 -20.28
CA TRP A 173 10.38 -17.01 -18.88
C TRP A 173 11.31 -18.16 -18.51
N GLU A 174 11.48 -19.13 -19.41
CA GLU A 174 12.20 -20.38 -19.17
C GLU A 174 13.70 -20.30 -19.47
N SER A 175 14.19 -19.25 -20.14
CA SER A 175 15.58 -19.13 -20.60
C SER A 175 16.70 -18.99 -19.51
N ASN A 176 16.46 -19.40 -18.25
CA ASN A 176 17.37 -19.72 -17.09
C ASN A 176 18.60 -18.82 -16.72
N PRO A 177 19.00 -18.67 -15.43
CA PRO A 177 18.27 -18.46 -14.17
C PRO A 177 18.34 -16.99 -13.70
N ILE A 178 17.45 -16.64 -12.76
CA ILE A 178 17.30 -15.56 -11.73
C ILE A 178 18.29 -14.34 -11.69
N HIS A 179 19.45 -14.39 -12.34
CA HIS A 179 20.42 -13.30 -12.47
C HIS A 179 20.83 -12.96 -13.91
N ALA A 180 20.34 -13.71 -14.91
CA ALA A 180 20.52 -13.31 -16.31
C ALA A 180 19.72 -12.03 -16.55
N LYS A 181 20.40 -10.95 -16.94
CA LYS A 181 19.79 -9.68 -17.37
C LYS A 181 18.90 -9.96 -18.60
N ARG A 182 17.68 -10.44 -18.38
CA ARG A 182 16.69 -10.67 -19.43
C ARG A 182 16.38 -9.31 -20.05
N LEU A 183 16.69 -9.17 -21.33
CA LEU A 183 16.19 -8.04 -22.07
C LEU A 183 14.66 -8.18 -22.16
N PRO A 184 13.90 -7.15 -21.80
CA PRO A 184 12.46 -7.14 -22.01
C PRO A 184 12.15 -7.35 -23.49
N ARG A 185 11.11 -8.13 -23.79
CA ARG A 185 10.55 -8.19 -25.14
C ARG A 185 10.01 -6.82 -25.51
N GLU A 186 10.10 -6.49 -26.80
CA GLU A 186 9.63 -5.20 -27.30
C GLU A 186 8.13 -5.03 -27.01
N GLY A 187 7.75 -3.88 -26.45
CA GLY A 187 6.36 -3.60 -26.10
C GLY A 187 5.84 -4.32 -24.85
N HIS A 188 6.71 -5.00 -24.08
CA HIS A 188 6.38 -5.67 -22.82
C HIS A 188 6.96 -4.96 -21.58
N TYR A 189 7.24 -3.66 -21.66
CA TYR A 189 7.73 -2.81 -20.57
C TYR A 189 6.85 -1.58 -20.40
#